data_AF-A0A9E6BS34-F1
#
_entry.id   AF-A0A9E6BS34-F1
#
_cell.length_a   1.000
_cell.length_b   1.000
_cell.length_c   1.000
_cell.angle_alpha   90.00
_cell.angle_beta   90.00
_cell.angle_gamma   90.00
#
_symmetry.space_group_name_H-M   'P 1'
#
loop_
_entity.id
_entity.type
_entity.pdbx_description
1 polymer ?
#
loop_
_entity_poly.entity_id
_entity_poly.type
_entity_poly.pdbx_seq_one_letter_code
_entity_poly.pdbx_strand_id
1 'polypeptide(L)'
;MDVYRGLPGVKRGTVKYIRVLEQIPKPWAAEVDFRRGTDRRDDGCGGHIAIGLDSNIWVAVLLGVVPVEEDGSAQFEVPANRNLFFQALDEDFMAVQRMRTFISLVPGERRSCIVCHEPRSQTPAVRLAQALRRPPTKLAAQPGDIAPRPLYYPTDIQPILDRHCTTCHDGKDPKAQPDLRGELTPLFNRSYENILQGGLVHKVREWHGVTYAMQNVEAVPPYSQGAHHSRLVKLLRAGHYDVKLSKAEWIKLVTWIDCGVPYYGSYYGRRHIKYKGAPDFRPLPTLSSARGVPPSNR
;
A
#
# COMPACT_ATOMS: atom_id res chain seq x y z
N MET A 1 -4.60 6.81 -25.47
CA MET A 1 -4.24 6.31 -24.14
C MET A 1 -4.87 4.93 -23.96
N ASP A 2 -4.07 3.94 -23.59
CA ASP A 2 -4.52 2.55 -23.43
C ASP A 2 -3.61 1.86 -22.41
N VAL A 3 -4.15 1.53 -21.23
CA VAL A 3 -3.36 0.94 -20.14
C VAL A 3 -2.69 -0.38 -20.56
N TYR A 4 -3.27 -1.14 -21.49
CA TYR A 4 -2.78 -2.47 -21.86
C TYR A 4 -1.51 -2.45 -22.72
N ARG A 5 -1.19 -1.33 -23.37
CA ARG A 5 0.01 -1.25 -24.23
C ARG A 5 1.33 -1.37 -23.44
N GLY A 6 1.31 -1.17 -22.11
CA GLY A 6 2.45 -1.37 -21.20
C GLY A 6 2.34 -2.62 -20.32
N LEU A 7 1.35 -3.47 -20.59
CA LEU A 7 1.02 -4.63 -19.77
C LEU A 7 1.11 -5.92 -20.62
N PRO A 8 2.32 -6.30 -21.09
CA PRO A 8 2.48 -7.50 -21.90
C PRO A 8 1.97 -8.73 -21.15
N GLY A 9 1.25 -9.61 -21.85
CA GLY A 9 0.65 -10.82 -21.28
C GLY A 9 -0.64 -10.61 -20.49
N VAL A 10 -1.09 -9.36 -20.26
CA VAL A 10 -2.37 -9.09 -19.60
C VAL A 10 -3.50 -9.08 -20.63
N LYS A 11 -4.50 -9.93 -20.43
CA LYS A 11 -5.69 -9.98 -21.28
C LYS A 11 -6.46 -8.66 -21.23
N ARG A 12 -6.89 -8.14 -22.38
CA ARG A 12 -7.77 -6.96 -22.44
C ARG A 12 -9.07 -7.22 -21.68
N GLY A 13 -9.52 -6.20 -20.96
CA GLY A 13 -10.67 -6.28 -20.06
C GLY A 13 -10.33 -6.72 -18.64
N THR A 14 -9.10 -7.18 -18.35
CA THR A 14 -8.69 -7.52 -16.97
C THR A 14 -8.62 -6.29 -16.07
N VAL A 15 -7.97 -5.22 -16.51
CA VAL A 15 -7.87 -3.97 -15.75
C VAL A 15 -9.24 -3.28 -15.73
N LYS A 16 -9.84 -3.19 -14.54
CA LYS A 16 -11.14 -2.55 -14.29
C LYS A 16 -11.03 -1.18 -13.63
N TYR A 17 -9.97 -0.96 -12.86
CA TYR A 17 -9.79 0.28 -12.09
C TYR A 17 -8.35 0.76 -12.12
N ILE A 18 -8.16 2.05 -11.89
CA ILE A 18 -6.88 2.64 -11.48
C ILE A 18 -7.00 3.05 -10.02
N ARG A 19 -6.13 2.51 -9.16
CA ARG A 19 -5.93 3.02 -7.79
C ARG A 19 -4.98 4.20 -7.85
N VAL A 20 -5.40 5.30 -7.22
CA VAL A 20 -4.59 6.52 -7.09
C VAL A 20 -4.10 6.61 -5.65
N LEU A 21 -2.78 6.71 -5.50
CA LEU A 21 -2.10 6.76 -4.23
C LEU A 21 -1.16 7.97 -4.18
N GLU A 22 -0.95 8.50 -2.99
CA GLU A 22 0.10 9.48 -2.69
C GLU A 22 1.21 8.78 -1.89
N GLN A 23 2.46 9.00 -2.31
CA GLN A 23 3.67 8.56 -1.64
C GLN A 23 4.20 9.69 -0.75
N ILE A 24 4.14 9.54 0.57
CA ILE A 24 4.75 10.51 1.49
C ILE A 24 6.20 10.15 1.75
N PRO A 25 7.17 11.00 1.36
CA PRO A 25 8.58 10.74 1.60
C PRO A 25 8.88 10.77 3.10
N LYS A 26 9.89 9.99 3.50
CA LYS A 26 10.41 10.00 4.87
C LYS A 26 10.96 11.40 5.21
N PRO A 27 10.41 12.11 6.20
CA PRO A 27 10.98 13.37 6.64
C PRO A 27 12.28 13.12 7.43
N TRP A 28 13.19 14.10 7.45
CA TRP A 28 14.36 14.07 8.33
C TRP A 28 13.97 13.85 9.81
N ALA A 29 12.84 14.44 10.21
CA ALA A 29 12.20 14.26 11.51
C ALA A 29 11.79 12.82 11.88
N ALA A 30 11.84 11.87 10.94
CA ALA A 30 11.61 10.47 11.25
C ALA A 30 12.79 9.84 12.01
N GLU A 31 14.00 10.41 11.89
CA GLU A 31 15.21 9.92 12.56
C GLU A 31 15.50 10.66 13.88
N VAL A 32 15.02 11.90 13.99
CA VAL A 32 15.17 12.74 15.20
C VAL A 32 13.80 13.33 15.56
N ASP A 33 13.32 13.13 16.78
CA ASP A 33 12.10 13.79 17.26
C ASP A 33 12.41 15.26 17.57
N PHE A 34 12.30 16.12 16.54
CA PHE A 34 12.58 17.54 16.63
C PHE A 34 11.72 18.29 17.64
N ARG A 35 10.55 17.75 18.00
CA ARG A 35 9.69 18.36 19.05
C ARG A 35 10.27 18.16 20.45
N ARG A 36 11.21 17.23 20.61
CA ARG A 36 11.73 16.79 21.91
C ARG A 36 13.23 16.85 22.04
N GLY A 37 13.96 17.01 20.93
CA GLY A 37 15.42 16.95 20.94
C GLY A 37 15.96 15.58 21.33
N THR A 38 15.14 14.52 21.24
CA THR A 38 15.51 13.16 21.63
C THR A 38 15.76 12.28 20.40
N ASP A 39 16.79 11.46 20.51
CA ASP A 39 17.19 10.49 19.52
C ASP A 39 16.17 9.35 19.38
N ARG A 40 15.79 9.00 18.15
CA ARG A 40 14.86 7.87 17.86
C ARG A 40 15.58 6.56 17.58
N ARG A 41 16.89 6.43 17.84
CA ARG A 41 17.66 5.18 17.76
C ARG A 41 16.95 3.98 18.43
N ASP A 42 16.24 4.22 19.53
CA ASP A 42 15.44 3.22 20.25
C ASP A 42 14.22 2.70 19.46
N ASP A 43 13.70 3.46 18.50
CA ASP A 43 12.64 3.05 17.58
C ASP A 43 13.22 2.30 16.36
N GLY A 44 14.52 1.97 16.37
CA GLY A 44 15.25 1.28 15.32
C GLY A 44 16.03 2.24 14.41
N CYS A 45 17.33 1.98 14.24
CA CYS A 45 18.14 2.62 13.19
C CYS A 45 17.74 2.05 11.82
N GLY A 46 17.18 2.87 10.93
CA GLY A 46 16.90 2.50 9.53
C GLY A 46 15.58 3.04 9.02
N GLY A 47 15.56 3.51 7.77
CA GLY A 47 14.40 4.20 7.18
C GLY A 47 13.10 3.40 7.13
N HIS A 48 13.17 2.06 7.18
CA HIS A 48 12.00 1.16 7.08
C HIS A 48 11.20 1.06 8.36
N ILE A 49 11.87 0.95 9.51
CA ILE A 49 11.23 0.64 10.81
C ILE A 49 10.27 1.76 11.24
N ALA A 50 10.45 2.97 10.71
CA ALA A 50 9.50 4.06 10.87
C ALA A 50 8.09 3.72 10.35
N ILE A 51 7.98 2.88 9.31
CA ILE A 51 6.74 2.61 8.57
C ILE A 51 6.38 1.11 8.50
N GLY A 52 7.34 0.19 8.49
CA GLY A 52 7.11 -1.26 8.38
C GLY A 52 8.41 -2.07 8.51
N LEU A 53 8.36 -3.36 8.19
CA LEU A 53 9.54 -4.24 8.26
C LEU A 53 10.00 -4.59 6.84
N ASP A 54 11.30 -4.45 6.51
CA ASP A 54 11.97 -4.88 5.26
C ASP A 54 11.18 -4.62 3.97
N SER A 55 10.53 -3.46 3.84
CA SER A 55 9.75 -3.10 2.65
C SER A 55 10.05 -1.68 2.16
N ASN A 56 9.04 -0.92 1.74
CA ASN A 56 9.22 0.45 1.28
C ASN A 56 9.46 1.43 2.44
N ILE A 57 10.14 2.55 2.15
CA ILE A 57 10.46 3.64 3.10
C ILE A 57 9.48 4.81 3.07
N TRP A 58 8.23 4.58 2.68
CA TRP A 58 7.25 5.65 2.48
C TRP A 58 5.85 5.32 3.00
N VAL A 59 5.12 6.32 3.48
CA VAL A 59 3.71 6.16 3.84
C VAL A 59 2.86 6.19 2.58
N ALA A 60 2.01 5.18 2.45
CA ALA A 60 1.01 5.09 1.41
C ALA A 60 -0.30 5.78 1.86
N VAL A 61 -0.72 6.81 1.14
CA VAL A 61 -2.05 7.43 1.30
C VAL A 61 -2.92 7.00 0.13
N LEU A 62 -3.98 6.25 0.42
CA LEU A 62 -5.03 5.91 -0.55
C LEU A 62 -5.85 7.17 -0.82
N LEU A 63 -5.84 7.64 -2.07
CA LEU A 63 -6.65 8.79 -2.50
C LEU A 63 -7.99 8.34 -3.09
N GLY A 64 -8.02 7.18 -3.73
CA GLY A 64 -9.24 6.56 -4.25
C GLY A 64 -8.99 5.67 -5.45
N VAL A 65 -10.06 5.32 -6.14
CA VAL A 65 -10.08 4.54 -7.39
C VAL A 65 -10.93 5.23 -8.44
N VAL A 66 -10.66 4.93 -9.70
CA VAL A 66 -11.46 5.33 -10.86
C VAL A 66 -11.61 4.16 -11.83
N PRO A 67 -12.74 4.05 -12.56
CA PRO A 67 -12.94 2.99 -13.53
C PRO A 67 -12.04 3.18 -14.76
N VAL A 68 -11.72 2.07 -15.41
CA VAL A 68 -11.08 2.01 -16.74
C VAL A 68 -12.15 1.62 -17.76
N GLU A 69 -12.21 2.34 -18.87
CA GLU A 69 -13.13 2.06 -19.98
C GLU A 69 -12.79 0.73 -20.67
N GLU A 70 -13.73 0.18 -21.42
CA GLU A 70 -13.53 -1.05 -22.21
C GLU A 70 -12.35 -0.95 -23.19
N ASP A 71 -12.12 0.25 -23.72
CA ASP A 71 -11.03 0.52 -24.66
C ASP A 71 -9.65 0.66 -23.98
N GLY A 72 -9.60 0.54 -22.64
CA GLY A 72 -8.40 0.65 -21.81
C GLY A 72 -8.02 2.09 -21.43
N SER A 73 -8.86 3.08 -21.71
CA SER A 73 -8.61 4.48 -21.32
C SER A 73 -9.22 4.85 -19.97
N ALA A 74 -8.72 5.90 -19.33
CA ALA A 74 -9.23 6.43 -18.06
C ALA A 74 -8.86 7.91 -17.87
N GLN A 75 -9.83 8.80 -17.66
CA GLN A 75 -9.60 10.24 -17.45
C GLN A 75 -10.13 10.65 -16.09
N PHE A 76 -9.29 11.26 -15.26
CA PHE A 76 -9.66 11.58 -13.88
C PHE A 76 -8.89 12.77 -13.30
N GLU A 77 -9.45 13.38 -12.26
CA GLU A 77 -8.83 14.47 -11.50
C GLU A 77 -7.99 13.91 -10.35
N VAL A 78 -6.88 14.58 -10.05
CA VAL A 78 -5.98 14.22 -8.95
C VAL A 78 -5.58 15.48 -8.17
N PRO A 79 -5.22 15.36 -6.88
CA PRO A 79 -4.74 16.51 -6.12
C PRO A 79 -3.40 17.02 -6.66
N ALA A 80 -3.30 18.32 -6.86
CA ALA A 80 -2.08 18.99 -7.27
C ALA A 80 -1.03 19.05 -6.16
N ASN A 81 0.24 19.19 -6.54
CA ASN A 81 1.41 19.30 -5.66
C ASN A 81 1.55 18.09 -4.71
N ARG A 82 1.31 16.88 -5.25
CA ARG A 82 1.41 15.59 -4.54
C ARG A 82 2.27 14.63 -5.35
N ASN A 83 2.99 13.74 -4.64
CA ASN A 83 3.74 12.65 -5.25
C ASN A 83 2.78 11.48 -5.53
N LEU A 84 2.19 11.47 -6.72
CA LEU A 84 1.14 10.52 -7.09
C LEU A 84 1.74 9.30 -7.79
N PHE A 85 1.24 8.12 -7.44
CA PHE A 85 1.53 6.90 -8.18
C PHE A 85 0.25 6.06 -8.36
N PHE A 86 0.28 5.17 -9.34
CA PHE A 86 -0.91 4.46 -9.79
C PHE A 86 -0.73 2.95 -9.76
N GLN A 87 -1.83 2.22 -9.57
CA GLN A 87 -1.90 0.78 -9.76
C GLN A 87 -3.04 0.45 -10.72
N ALA A 88 -2.76 -0.36 -11.73
CA ALA A 88 -3.78 -0.97 -12.57
C ALA A 88 -4.37 -2.16 -11.80
N LEU A 89 -5.68 -2.14 -11.55
CA LEU A 89 -6.37 -3.13 -10.74
C LEU A 89 -7.29 -4.02 -11.58
N ASP A 90 -7.39 -5.29 -11.20
CA ASP A 90 -8.41 -6.20 -11.72
C ASP A 90 -9.79 -6.01 -11.05
N GLU A 91 -10.74 -6.89 -11.36
CA GLU A 91 -12.10 -6.87 -10.80
C GLU A 91 -12.17 -7.13 -9.29
N ASP A 92 -11.16 -7.83 -8.76
CA ASP A 92 -10.99 -8.16 -7.35
C ASP A 92 -10.21 -7.08 -6.59
N PHE A 93 -9.93 -5.94 -7.23
CA PHE A 93 -9.13 -4.81 -6.73
C PHE A 93 -7.67 -5.19 -6.42
N MET A 94 -7.13 -6.25 -7.02
CA MET A 94 -5.73 -6.62 -6.89
C MET A 94 -4.89 -5.91 -7.96
N ALA A 95 -3.69 -5.46 -7.58
CA ALA A 95 -2.80 -4.76 -8.49
C ALA A 95 -2.16 -5.71 -9.51
N VAL A 96 -2.59 -5.59 -10.77
CA VAL A 96 -1.98 -6.25 -11.93
C VAL A 96 -0.57 -5.71 -12.17
N GLN A 97 -0.43 -4.39 -12.08
CA GLN A 97 0.85 -3.70 -12.23
C GLN A 97 0.82 -2.39 -11.44
N ARG A 98 2.00 -1.97 -10.96
CA ARG A 98 2.15 -0.70 -10.24
C ARG A 98 3.18 0.20 -10.88
N MET A 99 2.92 1.50 -10.82
CA MET A 99 3.95 2.51 -11.03
C MET A 99 4.96 2.43 -9.86
N ARG A 100 6.25 2.32 -10.20
CA ARG A 100 7.39 2.25 -9.25
C ARG A 100 8.07 3.61 -9.03
N THR A 101 7.53 4.65 -9.65
CA THR A 101 7.93 6.06 -9.52
C THR A 101 6.68 6.88 -9.14
N PHE A 102 6.81 8.19 -9.06
CA PHE A 102 5.69 9.09 -8.87
C PHE A 102 5.70 10.20 -9.91
N ILE A 103 4.55 10.82 -10.11
CA ILE A 103 4.39 12.06 -10.87
C ILE A 103 3.75 13.12 -9.98
N SER A 104 4.01 14.38 -10.30
CA SER A 104 3.40 15.53 -9.65
C SER A 104 2.82 16.44 -10.72
N LEU A 105 1.68 17.07 -10.41
CA LEU A 105 1.01 18.02 -11.28
C LEU A 105 0.81 19.33 -10.53
N VAL A 106 0.90 20.47 -11.22
CA VAL A 106 0.52 21.79 -10.67
C VAL A 106 -0.99 22.05 -10.86
N PRO A 107 -1.60 22.99 -10.12
CA PRO A 107 -3.01 23.33 -10.31
C PRO A 107 -3.32 23.70 -11.77
N GLY A 108 -4.34 23.07 -12.35
CA GLY A 108 -4.75 23.28 -13.74
C GLY A 108 -3.94 22.51 -14.80
N GLU A 109 -2.85 21.84 -14.43
CA GLU A 109 -2.08 21.02 -15.38
C GLU A 109 -2.90 19.82 -15.87
N ARG A 110 -2.86 19.58 -17.19
CA ARG A 110 -3.37 18.36 -17.82
C ARG A 110 -2.19 17.54 -18.31
N ARG A 111 -2.03 16.34 -17.76
CA ARG A 111 -1.02 15.38 -18.21
C ARG A 111 -1.69 14.15 -18.81
N SER A 112 -1.15 13.68 -19.93
CA SER A 112 -1.55 12.42 -20.54
C SER A 112 -0.41 11.42 -20.47
N CYS A 113 -0.72 10.17 -20.17
CA CYS A 113 0.21 9.04 -20.28
C CYS A 113 -0.29 8.16 -21.42
N ILE A 114 0.57 7.78 -22.37
CA ILE A 114 0.12 6.95 -23.50
C ILE A 114 -0.07 5.49 -23.07
N VAL A 115 0.68 5.06 -22.03
CA VAL A 115 0.85 3.69 -21.54
C VAL A 115 1.16 3.65 -20.04
N CYS A 116 0.84 2.53 -19.38
CA CYS A 116 1.33 2.22 -18.04
C CYS A 116 2.82 1.82 -18.13
N HIS A 117 3.74 2.74 -17.81
CA HIS A 117 5.21 2.65 -17.99
C HIS A 117 5.73 3.04 -19.38
N GLU A 118 5.36 4.25 -19.82
CA GLU A 118 5.64 4.80 -21.16
C GLU A 118 7.15 5.02 -21.41
N PRO A 119 7.71 4.47 -22.50
CA PRO A 119 9.01 4.89 -22.99
C PRO A 119 8.96 6.36 -23.41
N ARG A 120 9.88 7.19 -22.90
CA ARG A 120 9.91 8.64 -23.16
C ARG A 120 10.05 9.04 -24.63
N SER A 121 10.47 8.10 -25.49
CA SER A 121 10.65 8.29 -26.93
C SER A 121 9.46 7.82 -27.78
N GLN A 122 8.36 7.38 -27.16
CA GLN A 122 7.22 6.81 -27.88
C GLN A 122 6.12 7.85 -28.10
N THR A 123 5.60 7.92 -29.32
CA THR A 123 4.46 8.77 -29.67
C THR A 123 3.13 8.05 -29.40
N PRO A 124 2.08 8.75 -28.93
CA PRO A 124 0.74 8.17 -28.81
C PRO A 124 0.21 7.70 -30.18
N ALA A 125 -0.56 6.61 -30.17
CA ALA A 125 -1.34 6.24 -31.35
C ALA A 125 -2.49 7.24 -31.55
N VAL A 126 -2.79 7.58 -32.81
CA VAL A 126 -3.90 8.47 -33.18
C VAL A 126 -5.22 7.73 -33.02
N ARG A 127 -5.76 7.72 -31.79
CA ARG A 127 -7.10 7.20 -31.47
C ARG A 127 -7.76 8.09 -30.44
N LEU A 128 -9.02 8.47 -30.69
CA LEU A 128 -9.84 9.14 -29.67
C LEU A 128 -10.22 8.13 -28.59
N ALA A 129 -9.62 8.25 -27.41
CA ALA A 129 -9.92 7.43 -26.25
C ALA A 129 -11.34 7.71 -25.73
N GLN A 130 -12.07 6.66 -25.35
CA GLN A 130 -13.44 6.79 -24.83
C GLN A 130 -13.52 7.72 -23.63
N ALA A 131 -12.54 7.64 -22.71
CA ALA A 131 -12.49 8.48 -21.52
C ALA A 131 -12.41 9.99 -21.80
N LEU A 132 -11.92 10.40 -22.99
CA LEU A 132 -11.85 11.81 -23.39
C LEU A 132 -13.21 12.37 -23.86
N ARG A 133 -14.22 11.52 -24.06
CA ARG A 133 -15.57 11.95 -24.49
C ARG A 133 -16.42 12.51 -23.36
N ARG A 134 -15.94 12.43 -22.12
CA ARG A 134 -16.62 12.91 -20.91
C ARG A 134 -15.68 13.74 -20.04
N PRO A 135 -16.22 14.58 -19.13
CA PRO A 135 -15.41 15.27 -18.14
C PRO A 135 -14.57 14.28 -17.30
N PRO A 136 -13.42 14.72 -16.74
CA PRO A 136 -12.62 13.88 -15.86
C PRO A 136 -13.43 13.32 -14.69
N THR A 137 -13.23 12.04 -14.40
CA THR A 137 -13.89 11.36 -13.27
C THR A 137 -13.24 11.80 -11.95
N LYS A 138 -14.06 12.02 -10.91
CA LYS A 138 -13.56 12.28 -9.55
C LYS A 138 -13.17 10.96 -8.88
N LEU A 139 -12.14 11.01 -8.02
CA LEU A 139 -11.74 9.84 -7.23
C LEU A 139 -12.86 9.41 -6.28
N ALA A 140 -13.12 8.10 -6.20
CA ALA A 140 -14.05 7.52 -5.25
C ALA A 140 -13.31 6.60 -4.27
N ALA A 141 -13.86 6.41 -3.07
CA ALA A 141 -13.34 5.40 -2.15
C ALA A 141 -13.51 3.99 -2.74
N GLN A 142 -12.65 3.06 -2.32
CA GLN A 142 -12.85 1.64 -2.65
C GLN A 142 -14.10 1.11 -1.92
N PRO A 143 -14.78 0.08 -2.46
CA PRO A 143 -15.96 -0.50 -1.80
C PRO A 143 -15.68 -0.90 -0.34
N GLY A 144 -16.50 -0.37 0.59
CA GLY A 144 -16.37 -0.64 2.02
C GLY A 144 -15.16 0.03 2.70
N ASP A 145 -14.58 1.04 2.06
CA ASP A 145 -13.45 1.81 2.57
C ASP A 145 -13.76 3.32 2.57
N ILE A 146 -12.87 4.10 3.17
CA ILE A 146 -12.89 5.58 3.12
C ILE A 146 -11.60 6.08 2.47
N ALA A 147 -11.68 7.18 1.73
CA ALA A 147 -10.54 7.85 1.13
C ALA A 147 -10.82 9.38 1.06
N PRO A 148 -9.80 10.24 1.18
CA PRO A 148 -8.38 9.92 1.33
C PRO A 148 -7.98 9.51 2.77
N ARG A 149 -7.10 8.51 2.91
CA ARG A 149 -6.54 8.07 4.21
C ARG A 149 -5.18 7.40 4.08
N PRO A 150 -4.33 7.43 5.12
CA PRO A 150 -3.17 6.53 5.18
C PRO A 150 -3.61 5.08 5.42
N LEU A 151 -2.78 4.14 4.96
CA LEU A 151 -2.88 2.73 5.33
C LEU A 151 -2.28 2.49 6.71
N TYR A 152 -2.96 1.71 7.55
CA TYR A 152 -2.53 1.45 8.92
C TYR A 152 -2.90 0.03 9.36
N TYR A 153 -1.90 -0.83 9.52
CA TYR A 153 -2.09 -2.27 9.76
C TYR A 153 -2.99 -2.58 10.97
N PRO A 154 -2.81 -1.94 12.15
CA PRO A 154 -3.63 -2.24 13.32
C PRO A 154 -5.13 -1.99 13.14
N THR A 155 -5.55 -1.09 12.23
CA THR A 155 -6.96 -0.82 11.99
C THR A 155 -7.48 -1.47 10.70
N ASP A 156 -6.60 -1.71 9.74
CA ASP A 156 -7.00 -2.22 8.43
C ASP A 156 -6.99 -3.75 8.38
N ILE A 157 -5.99 -4.39 9.00
CA ILE A 157 -5.70 -5.82 8.83
C ILE A 157 -5.90 -6.60 10.10
N GLN A 158 -5.39 -6.11 11.24
CA GLN A 158 -5.53 -6.84 12.50
C GLN A 158 -6.98 -7.22 12.83
N PRO A 159 -7.99 -6.35 12.64
CA PRO A 159 -9.38 -6.71 12.93
C PRO A 159 -9.94 -7.81 12.02
N ILE A 160 -9.39 -7.96 10.80
CA ILE A 160 -9.74 -9.06 9.89
C ILE A 160 -9.18 -10.37 10.45
N LEU A 161 -7.92 -10.36 10.88
CA LEU A 161 -7.28 -11.53 11.48
C LEU A 161 -7.94 -11.93 12.80
N ASP A 162 -8.28 -10.96 13.65
CA ASP A 162 -8.95 -11.20 14.93
C ASP A 162 -10.34 -11.84 14.74
N ARG A 163 -11.04 -11.50 13.65
CA ARG A 163 -12.36 -12.05 13.35
C ARG A 163 -12.29 -13.45 12.76
N HIS A 164 -11.32 -13.70 11.88
CA HIS A 164 -11.36 -14.85 10.97
C HIS A 164 -10.24 -15.87 11.20
N CYS A 165 -9.18 -15.52 11.90
CA CYS A 165 -7.96 -16.32 11.92
C CYS A 165 -7.52 -16.71 13.33
N THR A 166 -7.63 -15.80 14.31
CA THR A 166 -7.05 -15.98 15.65
C THR A 166 -7.72 -17.07 16.49
N THR A 167 -8.87 -17.62 16.09
CA THR A 167 -9.48 -18.76 16.78
C THR A 167 -8.63 -20.03 16.66
N CYS A 168 -7.99 -20.23 15.51
CA CYS A 168 -7.07 -21.35 15.26
C CYS A 168 -5.61 -20.90 15.37
N HIS A 169 -5.30 -19.68 14.93
CA HIS A 169 -3.97 -19.11 14.91
C HIS A 169 -3.69 -18.25 16.16
N ASP A 170 -3.88 -18.83 17.35
CA ASP A 170 -3.71 -18.15 18.64
C ASP A 170 -2.32 -18.36 19.28
N GLY A 171 -1.45 -19.13 18.62
CA GLY A 171 -0.10 -19.46 19.08
C GLY A 171 -0.02 -20.56 20.14
N LYS A 172 -1.12 -21.23 20.50
CA LYS A 172 -1.10 -22.37 21.44
C LYS A 172 -0.82 -23.70 20.76
N ASP A 173 -1.36 -23.90 19.55
CA ASP A 173 -1.12 -25.12 18.77
C ASP A 173 0.08 -24.92 17.82
N PRO A 174 1.21 -25.63 18.00
CA PRO A 174 2.35 -25.53 17.10
C PRO A 174 2.07 -26.06 15.69
N LYS A 175 0.97 -26.80 15.47
CA LYS A 175 0.51 -27.23 14.14
C LYS A 175 -0.28 -26.15 13.40
N ALA A 176 -0.81 -25.16 14.14
CA ALA A 176 -1.60 -24.04 13.61
C ALA A 176 -0.77 -22.74 13.52
N GLN A 177 0.47 -22.83 13.04
CA GLN A 177 1.30 -21.65 12.78
C GLN A 177 0.83 -20.87 11.55
N PRO A 178 1.03 -19.54 11.52
CA PRO A 178 1.63 -18.69 12.55
C PRO A 178 0.67 -18.25 13.67
N ASP A 179 1.18 -17.64 14.76
CA ASP A 179 0.37 -16.87 15.73
C ASP A 179 -0.04 -15.53 15.09
N LEU A 180 -1.34 -15.29 14.96
CA LEU A 180 -1.92 -14.13 14.27
C LEU A 180 -2.58 -13.12 15.23
N ARG A 181 -2.31 -13.21 16.52
CA ARG A 181 -2.84 -12.25 17.50
C ARG A 181 -2.20 -10.88 17.37
N GLY A 182 -2.97 -9.85 17.68
CA GLY A 182 -2.53 -8.45 17.71
C GLY A 182 -1.66 -8.06 18.92
N GLU A 183 -1.02 -9.02 19.58
CA GLU A 183 -0.16 -8.75 20.74
C GLU A 183 1.02 -7.86 20.35
N LEU A 184 1.22 -6.75 21.07
CA LEU A 184 2.29 -5.80 20.74
C LEU A 184 3.66 -6.43 20.98
N THR A 185 4.54 -6.26 20.00
CA THR A 185 5.97 -6.57 20.07
C THR A 185 6.75 -5.26 20.28
N PRO A 186 8.10 -5.29 20.40
CA PRO A 186 8.89 -4.08 20.57
C PRO A 186 8.52 -2.97 19.58
N LEU A 187 8.31 -3.30 18.30
CA LEU A 187 8.08 -2.30 17.26
C LEU A 187 6.78 -2.48 16.49
N PHE A 188 6.11 -3.63 16.54
CA PHE A 188 4.90 -3.91 15.76
C PHE A 188 3.90 -4.72 16.60
N ASN A 189 3.22 -5.68 15.98
CA ASN A 189 2.50 -6.73 16.66
C ASN A 189 2.88 -8.09 16.09
N ARG A 190 2.52 -9.15 16.82
CA ARG A 190 2.96 -10.52 16.56
C ARG A 190 2.51 -11.04 15.19
N SER A 191 1.25 -10.81 14.84
CA SER A 191 0.69 -11.17 13.54
C SER A 191 1.44 -10.57 12.36
N TYR A 192 1.77 -9.27 12.42
CA TYR A 192 2.52 -8.59 11.36
C TYR A 192 3.90 -9.22 11.18
N GLU A 193 4.64 -9.39 12.28
CA GLU A 193 5.98 -9.99 12.24
C GLU A 193 5.92 -11.42 11.70
N ASN A 194 4.99 -12.24 12.17
CA ASN A 194 4.87 -13.63 11.74
C ASN A 194 4.43 -13.77 10.28
N ILE A 195 3.53 -12.92 9.79
CA ILE A 195 3.12 -12.90 8.37
C ILE A 195 4.34 -12.63 7.48
N LEU A 196 5.20 -11.69 7.89
CA LEU A 196 6.37 -11.29 7.12
C LEU A 196 7.51 -12.31 7.22
N GLN A 197 7.82 -12.79 8.42
CA GLN A 197 8.85 -13.82 8.65
C GLN A 197 8.47 -15.14 7.96
N GLY A 198 7.19 -15.53 8.00
CA GLY A 198 6.68 -16.71 7.30
C GLY A 198 6.60 -16.56 5.77
N GLY A 199 6.91 -15.38 5.23
CA GLY A 199 6.86 -15.11 3.79
C GLY A 199 5.46 -15.32 3.20
N LEU A 200 4.40 -15.02 3.96
CA LEU A 200 3.02 -15.25 3.51
C LEU A 200 2.58 -14.21 2.47
N VAL A 201 3.20 -13.04 2.47
CA VAL A 201 2.92 -11.94 1.54
C VAL A 201 4.16 -11.59 0.75
N HIS A 202 3.97 -11.24 -0.53
CA HIS A 202 5.04 -10.84 -1.42
C HIS A 202 5.10 -9.32 -1.55
N LYS A 203 6.27 -8.76 -1.25
CA LYS A 203 6.56 -7.32 -1.26
C LYS A 203 7.92 -7.10 -1.88
N VAL A 204 8.15 -5.90 -2.41
CA VAL A 204 9.51 -5.45 -2.71
C VAL A 204 10.25 -5.34 -1.39
N ARG A 205 11.39 -6.02 -1.29
CA ARG A 205 12.28 -5.93 -0.14
C ARG A 205 13.41 -4.97 -0.45
N GLU A 206 13.70 -4.11 0.50
CA GLU A 206 14.91 -3.30 0.52
C GLU A 206 15.85 -3.87 1.59
N TRP A 207 17.16 -3.73 1.40
CA TRP A 207 18.19 -4.15 2.37
C TRP A 207 18.09 -5.63 2.76
N HIS A 208 17.75 -6.48 1.79
CA HIS A 208 17.54 -7.90 2.00
C HIS A 208 18.53 -8.74 1.18
N GLY A 209 18.98 -9.86 1.77
CA GLY A 209 19.97 -10.75 1.16
C GLY A 209 21.42 -10.27 1.35
N VAL A 210 22.37 -11.04 0.78
CA VAL A 210 23.81 -10.87 1.03
C VAL A 210 24.33 -9.48 0.61
N THR A 211 23.73 -8.88 -0.41
CA THR A 211 24.18 -7.61 -0.98
C THR A 211 23.48 -6.38 -0.38
N TYR A 212 22.50 -6.57 0.50
CA TYR A 212 21.73 -5.47 1.09
C TYR A 212 21.14 -4.49 0.05
N ALA A 213 20.91 -4.96 -1.17
CA ALA A 213 20.40 -4.13 -2.27
C ALA A 213 18.87 -4.01 -2.26
N MET A 214 18.35 -2.97 -2.91
CA MET A 214 16.93 -2.89 -3.23
C MET A 214 16.58 -3.91 -4.31
N GLN A 215 15.57 -4.74 -4.07
CA GLN A 215 15.10 -5.70 -5.07
C GLN A 215 14.32 -5.01 -6.18
N ASN A 216 14.44 -5.54 -7.41
CA ASN A 216 13.63 -5.14 -8.55
C ASN A 216 13.66 -3.61 -8.77
N VAL A 217 14.87 -3.03 -8.85
CA VAL A 217 15.07 -1.62 -9.25
C VAL A 217 14.54 -1.40 -10.67
N GLU A 218 14.67 -2.42 -11.51
CA GLU A 218 14.13 -2.47 -12.85
C GLU A 218 12.62 -2.74 -12.86
N ALA A 219 11.97 -2.38 -13.96
CA ALA A 219 10.58 -2.71 -14.20
C ALA A 219 10.41 -4.23 -14.27
N VAL A 220 9.42 -4.75 -13.54
CA VAL A 220 9.08 -6.18 -13.54
C VAL A 220 7.79 -6.43 -14.35
N PRO A 221 7.61 -7.62 -14.92
CA PRO A 221 6.37 -7.97 -15.62
C PRO A 221 5.13 -7.85 -14.73
N PRO A 222 3.92 -7.68 -15.31
CA PRO A 222 2.66 -7.76 -14.57
C PRO A 222 2.55 -9.03 -13.71
N TYR A 223 1.79 -8.96 -12.60
CA TYR A 223 1.59 -10.04 -11.62
C TYR A 223 2.84 -10.53 -10.86
N SER A 224 4.01 -9.92 -11.08
CA SER A 224 5.26 -10.33 -10.41
C SER A 224 5.31 -9.95 -8.92
N GLN A 225 4.42 -9.08 -8.45
CA GLN A 225 4.47 -8.52 -7.10
C GLN A 225 3.07 -8.42 -6.46
N GLY A 226 3.04 -8.09 -5.16
CA GLY A 226 1.81 -7.76 -4.45
C GLY A 226 0.87 -8.95 -4.22
N ALA A 227 -0.43 -8.68 -4.24
CA ALA A 227 -1.47 -9.63 -3.89
C ALA A 227 -1.44 -10.88 -4.78
N HIS A 228 -1.33 -10.74 -6.10
CA HIS A 228 -1.29 -11.88 -7.03
C HIS A 228 -0.14 -12.87 -6.77
N HIS A 229 1.00 -12.37 -6.27
CA HIS A 229 2.16 -13.20 -5.99
C HIS A 229 2.19 -13.75 -4.55
N SER A 230 1.29 -13.27 -3.68
CA SER A 230 1.30 -13.59 -2.24
C SER A 230 0.71 -14.97 -1.93
N ARG A 231 1.40 -15.75 -1.08
CA ARG A 231 0.94 -17.08 -0.63
C ARG A 231 -0.39 -17.02 0.13
N LEU A 232 -0.56 -16.01 0.99
CA LEU A 232 -1.78 -15.76 1.75
C LEU A 232 -2.99 -15.57 0.83
N VAL A 233 -2.84 -14.77 -0.22
CA VAL A 233 -3.91 -14.50 -1.20
C VAL A 233 -4.27 -15.79 -1.94
N LYS A 234 -3.27 -16.56 -2.39
CA LYS A 234 -3.50 -17.87 -3.03
C LYS A 234 -4.26 -18.83 -2.12
N LEU A 235 -3.86 -18.93 -0.85
CA LEU A 235 -4.54 -19.75 0.15
C LEU A 235 -6.01 -19.33 0.34
N LEU A 236 -6.25 -18.03 0.55
CA LEU A 236 -7.60 -17.52 0.77
C LEU A 236 -8.53 -17.70 -0.45
N ARG A 237 -7.99 -17.58 -1.68
CA ARG A 237 -8.78 -17.86 -2.90
C ARG A 237 -9.09 -19.34 -3.07
N ALA A 238 -8.17 -20.23 -2.68
CA ALA A 238 -8.42 -21.67 -2.70
C ALA A 238 -9.42 -22.12 -1.61
N GLY A 239 -9.61 -21.27 -0.60
CA GLY A 239 -10.40 -21.57 0.59
C GLY A 239 -9.52 -22.02 1.75
N HIS A 240 -9.94 -21.67 2.96
CA HIS A 240 -9.27 -22.08 4.18
C HIS A 240 -10.32 -22.38 5.24
N TYR A 241 -10.76 -23.65 5.29
CA TYR A 241 -11.91 -24.09 6.09
C TYR A 241 -13.15 -23.22 5.78
N ASP A 242 -13.83 -22.74 6.81
CA ASP A 242 -15.06 -21.94 6.68
C ASP A 242 -14.81 -20.43 6.59
N VAL A 243 -13.55 -20.00 6.50
CA VAL A 243 -13.20 -18.57 6.45
C VAL A 243 -13.69 -17.94 5.15
N LYS A 244 -14.53 -16.92 5.27
CA LYS A 244 -15.02 -16.10 4.15
C LYS A 244 -14.88 -14.62 4.49
N LEU A 245 -14.00 -13.94 3.77
CA LEU A 245 -13.86 -12.49 3.87
C LEU A 245 -15.00 -11.81 3.11
N SER A 246 -15.57 -10.76 3.69
CA SER A 246 -16.42 -9.83 2.95
C SER A 246 -15.60 -9.11 1.87
N LYS A 247 -16.29 -8.56 0.86
CA LYS A 247 -15.63 -7.78 -0.20
C LYS A 247 -14.79 -6.63 0.36
N ALA A 248 -15.28 -5.95 1.40
CA ALA A 248 -14.55 -4.86 2.04
C ALA A 248 -13.25 -5.32 2.73
N GLU A 249 -13.31 -6.45 3.45
CA GLU A 249 -12.14 -7.05 4.10
C GLU A 249 -11.11 -7.54 3.08
N TRP A 250 -11.58 -8.20 2.01
CA TRP A 250 -10.72 -8.63 0.90
C TRP A 250 -9.97 -7.45 0.29
N ILE A 251 -10.68 -6.37 -0.05
CA ILE A 251 -10.11 -5.17 -0.66
C ILE A 251 -9.07 -4.53 0.27
N LYS A 252 -9.34 -4.42 1.58
CA LYS A 252 -8.36 -3.89 2.55
C LYS A 252 -7.10 -4.75 2.60
N LEU A 253 -7.25 -6.07 2.64
CA LEU A 253 -6.14 -7.02 2.66
C LEU A 253 -5.25 -6.86 1.41
N VAL A 254 -5.84 -6.93 0.22
CA VAL A 254 -5.04 -6.84 -1.03
C VAL A 254 -4.47 -5.45 -1.23
N THR A 255 -5.17 -4.38 -0.82
CA THR A 255 -4.64 -3.00 -0.87
C THR A 255 -3.40 -2.86 0.02
N TRP A 256 -3.44 -3.40 1.25
CA TRP A 256 -2.28 -3.38 2.16
C TRP A 256 -1.08 -4.11 1.58
N ILE A 257 -1.30 -5.32 1.04
CA ILE A 257 -0.24 -6.10 0.38
C ILE A 257 0.33 -5.33 -0.82
N ASP A 258 -0.54 -4.86 -1.70
CA ASP A 258 -0.18 -4.13 -2.89
C ASP A 258 0.53 -2.81 -2.56
N CYS A 259 0.33 -2.21 -1.39
CA CYS A 259 1.02 -1.00 -0.96
C CYS A 259 2.38 -1.24 -0.29
N GLY A 260 2.89 -2.47 -0.31
CA GLY A 260 4.19 -2.78 0.32
C GLY A 260 4.07 -3.03 1.81
N VAL A 261 2.92 -3.52 2.26
CA VAL A 261 2.68 -3.98 3.65
C VAL A 261 3.11 -2.99 4.75
N PRO A 262 2.73 -1.69 4.66
CA PRO A 262 3.04 -0.74 5.72
C PRO A 262 2.39 -1.16 7.05
N TYR A 263 3.08 -0.93 8.15
CA TYR A 263 2.51 -1.07 9.49
C TYR A 263 1.95 0.27 9.98
N TYR A 264 2.75 1.34 9.91
CA TYR A 264 2.41 2.67 10.39
C TYR A 264 1.93 3.60 9.27
N GLY A 265 0.84 4.35 9.54
CA GLY A 265 0.27 5.30 8.58
C GLY A 265 0.81 6.74 8.70
N SER A 266 1.81 6.99 9.54
CA SER A 266 2.44 8.30 9.72
C SER A 266 3.84 8.14 10.30
N TYR A 267 4.67 9.20 10.26
CA TYR A 267 5.99 9.20 10.88
C TYR A 267 6.01 9.61 12.37
N TYR A 268 4.87 10.08 12.89
CA TYR A 268 4.77 10.60 14.26
C TYR A 268 4.52 9.53 15.34
N GLY A 269 5.01 9.84 16.54
CA GLY A 269 4.79 9.10 17.78
C GLY A 269 5.81 7.99 18.03
N ARG A 270 6.01 7.66 19.31
CA ARG A 270 6.94 6.62 19.76
C ARG A 270 6.48 5.24 19.32
N ARG A 271 7.42 4.37 18.91
CA ARG A 271 7.11 3.04 18.37
C ARG A 271 7.51 1.93 19.33
N HIS A 272 8.62 2.11 20.05
CA HIS A 272 9.11 1.09 20.95
C HIS A 272 8.14 0.83 22.12
N ILE A 273 7.83 -0.45 22.40
CA ILE A 273 6.83 -0.87 23.41
C ILE A 273 7.12 -0.35 24.82
N LYS A 274 8.39 -0.05 25.14
CA LYS A 274 8.80 0.59 26.40
C LYS A 274 8.07 1.91 26.68
N TYR A 275 7.50 2.52 25.65
CA TYR A 275 6.75 3.76 25.72
C TYR A 275 5.23 3.57 25.78
N LYS A 276 4.70 2.35 26.00
CA LYS A 276 3.25 2.04 25.93
C LYS A 276 2.34 2.93 26.80
N GLY A 277 2.86 3.58 27.84
CA GLY A 277 2.13 4.54 28.66
C GLY A 277 2.26 6.01 28.24
N ALA A 278 3.05 6.33 27.23
CA ALA A 278 3.24 7.70 26.76
C ALA A 278 2.04 8.16 25.90
N PRO A 279 1.64 9.45 25.99
CA PRO A 279 0.50 9.99 25.24
C PRO A 279 0.64 9.87 23.72
N ASP A 280 1.86 9.77 23.22
CA ASP A 280 2.17 9.69 21.80
C ASP A 280 2.65 8.30 21.36
N PHE A 281 2.37 7.27 22.15
CA PHE A 281 2.72 5.90 21.77
C PHE A 281 1.81 5.42 20.64
N ARG A 282 2.42 5.11 19.49
CA ARG A 282 1.77 4.58 18.28
C ARG A 282 0.40 5.24 17.98
N PRO A 283 0.38 6.57 17.77
CA PRO A 283 -0.86 7.32 17.61
C PRO A 283 -1.61 6.86 16.37
N LEU A 284 -2.94 6.95 16.42
CA LEU A 284 -3.79 6.72 15.26
C LEU A 284 -3.44 7.75 14.17
N PRO A 285 -3.07 7.33 12.95
CA PRO A 285 -2.71 8.26 11.90
C PRO A 285 -3.95 8.96 11.32
N THR A 286 -3.81 10.25 11.04
CA THR A 286 -4.78 11.04 10.27
C THR A 286 -4.17 11.35 8.91
N LEU A 287 -4.98 11.84 7.97
CA LEU A 287 -4.44 12.34 6.70
C LEU A 287 -3.44 13.48 6.91
N SER A 288 -3.69 14.35 7.90
CA SER A 288 -2.79 15.46 8.24
C SER A 288 -1.47 14.93 8.81
N SER A 289 -1.50 13.95 9.73
CA SER A 289 -0.28 13.36 10.30
C SER A 289 0.51 12.50 9.33
N ALA A 290 -0.16 11.84 8.40
CA ALA A 290 0.50 11.21 7.26
C ALA A 290 1.25 12.24 6.42
N ARG A 291 0.68 13.43 6.19
CA ARG A 291 1.26 14.52 5.39
C ARG A 291 2.19 15.47 6.16
N GLY A 292 2.75 15.02 7.29
CA GLY A 292 3.74 15.81 8.03
C GLY A 292 3.15 16.92 8.90
N VAL A 293 1.85 16.91 9.18
CA VAL A 293 1.24 17.76 10.21
C VAL A 293 1.14 16.95 11.50
N PRO A 294 1.99 17.20 12.48
CA PRO A 294 2.02 16.40 13.69
C PRO A 294 0.69 16.41 14.46
N PRO A 295 0.32 15.30 15.15
CA PRO A 295 -0.89 15.26 15.98
C PRO A 295 -0.88 16.35 17.06
N SER A 296 -2.06 16.85 17.41
CA SER A 296 -2.22 17.65 18.63
C SER A 296 -1.93 16.76 19.82
N ASN A 297 -0.88 17.09 20.58
CA ASN A 297 -0.55 16.37 21.81
C ASN A 297 -1.77 16.47 22.74
N ARG A 298 -2.43 15.34 23.03
CA ARG A 298 -3.24 15.19 24.23
C ARG A 298 -2.49 14.27 25.17
#